data_AF-A0A418W6W4-F1
#
_entry.id   AF-A0A418W6W4-F1
#
_cell.length_a   1.000
_cell.length_b   1.000
_cell.length_c   1.000
_cell.angle_alpha   90.00
_cell.angle_beta   90.00
_cell.angle_gamma   90.00
#
_symmetry.space_group_name_H-M   'P 1'
#
loop_
_entity.id
_entity.type
_entity.pdbx_description
1 polymer ?
#
loop_
_entity_poly.entity_id
_entity_poly.type
_entity_poly.pdbx_seq_one_letter_code
_entity_poly.pdbx_strand_id
1 'polypeptide(L)'
;MALTKRWAGKAWGTNIGNVFVTLEGEDSALTGTLRMNEQGVGIAVYSVQGAFEAPTLTLTGQPQVEIEDVEFGELTVTGTMNAKGEIHGDWQTIIGSAGTFVLFPHAGGEQADDIQRAEQFHIARHNFGAIEIDREQITEIAESIRRDFPSVIVTVVAGTEQARYLEDFKQLQFSVDKAEIIKIFASKPDGTGSNQVVSIEFGPQVNSAMTQGANEAWVLGQLETLKRDLKRYERTYITNFKRWGIGINQLMLLGAVVFLPSLSGLGDRAILMGAVLALIVAVNWLHSRYVPFAAIYLREKKKGLLGGIWPSMASWVIGIVAAVIATLLAAYLQGWLQIPAPPSQPPAVSTSTAK
;
A
#
# COMPACT_ATOMS: atom_id res chain seq x y z
N MET A 1 -29.20 31.54 27.58
CA MET A 1 -27.79 31.29 27.19
C MET A 1 -27.47 32.40 26.22
N ALA A 2 -26.50 33.27 26.52
CA ALA A 2 -26.17 34.36 25.61
C ALA A 2 -25.56 33.80 24.32
N LEU A 3 -26.08 34.23 23.18
CA LEU A 3 -25.52 33.87 21.87
C LEU A 3 -24.08 34.42 21.75
N THR A 4 -23.15 33.66 21.14
CA THR A 4 -21.79 34.21 20.90
C THR A 4 -21.83 35.33 19.86
N LYS A 5 -20.87 36.26 19.94
CA LYS A 5 -20.85 37.46 19.09
C LYS A 5 -20.49 37.20 17.64
N ARG A 6 -19.75 36.14 17.33
CA ARG A 6 -19.20 35.89 15.99
C ARG A 6 -19.50 34.47 15.58
N TRP A 7 -19.81 34.30 14.31
CA TRP A 7 -20.19 33.04 13.69
C TRP A 7 -19.55 32.92 12.32
N ALA A 8 -19.05 31.75 11.97
CA ALA A 8 -18.50 31.46 10.66
C ALA A 8 -19.14 30.20 10.10
N GLY A 9 -19.29 30.09 8.78
CA GLY A 9 -20.00 28.99 8.19
C GLY A 9 -20.07 29.02 6.67
N LYS A 10 -21.05 28.30 6.13
CA LYS A 10 -21.28 28.19 4.69
C LYS A 10 -22.76 28.28 4.37
N ALA A 11 -23.06 28.86 3.20
CA ALA A 11 -24.37 28.85 2.59
C ALA A 11 -24.33 28.10 1.25
N TRP A 12 -25.43 27.43 0.95
CA TRP A 12 -25.68 26.71 -0.29
C TRP A 12 -27.03 27.11 -0.85
N GLY A 13 -27.27 26.82 -2.13
CA GLY A 13 -28.53 27.07 -2.82
C GLY A 13 -28.30 27.76 -4.15
N THR A 14 -29.14 28.76 -4.44
CA THR A 14 -28.97 29.67 -5.59
C THR A 14 -27.61 30.36 -5.58
N ASN A 15 -27.13 30.75 -4.38
CA ASN A 15 -25.79 31.29 -4.18
C ASN A 15 -25.02 30.37 -3.23
N ILE A 16 -23.71 30.20 -3.48
CA ILE A 16 -22.83 29.34 -2.68
C ILE A 16 -21.64 30.16 -2.21
N GLY A 17 -21.37 30.14 -0.91
CA GLY A 17 -20.33 30.98 -0.34
C GLY A 17 -19.98 30.68 1.11
N ASN A 18 -18.84 31.23 1.53
CA ASN A 18 -18.48 31.27 2.95
C ASN A 18 -19.23 32.44 3.61
N VAL A 19 -19.77 32.20 4.80
CA VAL A 19 -20.56 33.18 5.55
C VAL A 19 -19.85 33.52 6.86
N PHE A 20 -19.84 34.79 7.20
CA PHE A 20 -19.39 35.29 8.49
C PHE A 20 -20.42 36.26 9.05
N VAL A 21 -20.90 36.01 10.27
CA VAL A 21 -21.91 36.84 10.93
C VAL A 21 -21.34 37.35 12.25
N THR A 22 -21.48 38.65 12.49
CA THR A 22 -21.26 39.25 13.81
C THR A 22 -22.60 39.71 14.35
N LEU A 23 -22.95 39.29 15.56
CA LEU A 23 -24.19 39.60 16.27
C LEU A 23 -23.86 40.24 17.61
N GLU A 24 -24.56 41.32 17.92
CA GLU A 24 -24.42 42.11 19.14
C GLU A 24 -25.81 42.49 19.66
N GLY A 25 -25.91 42.75 20.96
CA GLY A 25 -27.18 43.05 21.63
C GLY A 25 -27.63 41.93 22.57
N GLU A 26 -28.88 42.05 23.01
CA GLU A 26 -29.55 41.02 23.81
C GLU A 26 -30.18 39.98 22.89
N ASP A 27 -30.38 38.75 23.38
CA ASP A 27 -30.92 37.65 22.56
C ASP A 27 -32.28 38.00 21.93
N SER A 28 -33.10 38.85 22.56
CA SER A 28 -34.40 39.31 22.03
C SER A 28 -34.31 40.41 20.97
N ALA A 29 -33.14 41.04 20.82
CA ALA A 29 -32.93 42.19 19.93
C ALA A 29 -31.47 42.22 19.45
N LEU A 30 -31.14 41.28 18.57
CA LEU A 30 -29.82 41.14 17.95
C LEU A 30 -29.70 42.10 16.77
N THR A 31 -28.53 42.74 16.67
CA THR A 31 -28.12 43.53 15.51
C THR A 31 -26.74 43.09 15.07
N GLY A 32 -26.38 43.28 13.82
CA GLY A 32 -25.14 42.70 13.33
C GLY A 32 -24.79 42.96 11.89
N THR A 33 -23.72 42.30 11.45
CA THR A 33 -23.28 42.32 10.06
C THR A 33 -23.07 40.90 9.58
N LEU A 34 -23.71 40.55 8.46
CA LEU A 34 -23.48 39.32 7.73
C LEU A 34 -22.62 39.63 6.50
N ARG A 35 -21.57 38.85 6.28
CA ARG A 35 -20.72 38.90 5.09
C ARG A 35 -20.78 37.54 4.41
N MET A 36 -21.11 37.52 3.14
CA MET A 36 -21.12 36.31 2.32
C MET A 36 -20.12 36.50 1.18
N ASN A 37 -19.09 35.66 1.13
CA ASN A 37 -18.19 35.60 -0.02
C ASN A 37 -18.75 34.63 -1.04
N GLU A 38 -19.41 35.17 -2.05
CA GLU A 38 -20.03 34.42 -3.13
C GLU A 38 -19.03 34.16 -4.25
N GLN A 39 -18.93 32.89 -4.64
CA GLN A 39 -17.98 32.47 -5.67
C GLN A 39 -18.34 33.08 -7.03
N GLY A 40 -17.48 33.96 -7.54
CA GLY A 40 -17.65 34.61 -8.85
C GLY A 40 -18.31 35.99 -8.82
N VAL A 41 -18.86 36.41 -7.68
CA VAL A 41 -19.48 37.74 -7.49
C VAL A 41 -18.64 38.62 -6.56
N GLY A 42 -18.15 38.06 -5.46
CA GLY A 42 -17.40 38.81 -4.44
C GLY A 42 -18.10 38.79 -3.08
N ILE A 43 -17.80 39.79 -2.24
CA ILE A 43 -18.30 39.83 -0.86
C ILE A 43 -19.56 40.68 -0.78
N ALA A 44 -20.71 40.03 -0.59
CA ALA A 44 -21.97 40.67 -0.23
C ALA A 44 -21.98 40.97 1.28
N VAL A 45 -22.41 42.17 1.67
CA VAL A 45 -22.48 42.60 3.07
C VAL A 45 -23.91 43.03 3.39
N TYR A 46 -24.47 42.50 4.48
CA TYR A 46 -25.80 42.81 4.97
C TYR A 46 -25.75 43.34 6.41
N SER A 47 -26.51 44.39 6.69
CA SER A 47 -26.87 44.79 8.05
C SER A 47 -28.00 43.90 8.51
N VAL A 48 -27.79 43.09 9.55
CA VAL A 48 -28.80 42.14 10.03
C VAL A 48 -29.40 42.56 11.37
N GLN A 49 -30.68 42.26 11.55
CA GLN A 49 -31.41 42.45 12.80
C GLN A 49 -32.36 41.28 13.04
N GLY A 50 -32.57 40.90 14.30
CA GLY A 50 -33.50 39.82 14.62
C GLY A 50 -33.44 39.38 16.07
N ALA A 51 -33.78 38.12 16.33
CA ALA A 51 -33.86 37.58 17.68
C ALA A 51 -33.46 36.11 17.70
N PHE A 52 -32.93 35.69 18.85
CA PHE A 52 -32.68 34.31 19.21
C PHE A 52 -33.61 33.89 20.34
N GLU A 53 -34.63 33.12 19.98
CA GLU A 53 -35.55 32.48 20.91
C GLU A 53 -35.23 30.99 20.90
N ALA A 54 -34.36 30.57 21.83
CA ALA A 54 -33.77 29.23 21.81
C ALA A 54 -34.82 28.13 21.57
N PRO A 55 -34.59 27.23 20.59
CA PRO A 55 -33.36 27.05 19.81
C PRO A 55 -33.31 27.86 18.49
N THR A 56 -34.27 28.73 18.23
CA THR A 56 -34.48 29.35 16.91
C THR A 56 -33.82 30.72 16.79
N LEU A 57 -33.02 30.92 15.74
CA LEU A 57 -32.48 32.21 15.32
C LEU A 57 -33.29 32.70 14.12
N THR A 58 -33.81 33.93 14.19
CA THR A 58 -34.43 34.61 13.06
C THR A 58 -33.73 35.94 12.81
N LEU A 59 -33.27 36.18 11.58
CA LEU A 59 -32.64 37.42 11.17
C LEU A 59 -33.26 37.95 9.88
N THR A 60 -33.35 39.26 9.76
CA THR A 60 -33.63 39.99 8.53
C THR A 60 -32.44 40.87 8.20
N GLY A 61 -32.12 41.03 6.92
CA GLY A 61 -30.89 41.67 6.46
C GLY A 61 -31.13 42.65 5.33
N GLN A 62 -30.54 43.84 5.45
CA GLN A 62 -30.54 44.87 4.41
C GLN A 62 -29.15 44.93 3.75
N PRO A 63 -29.04 44.88 2.41
CA PRO A 63 -27.75 44.95 1.73
C PRO A 63 -27.07 46.31 2.00
N GLN A 64 -25.76 46.28 2.24
CA GLN A 64 -24.94 47.48 2.50
C GLN A 64 -23.96 47.79 1.37
N VAL A 65 -23.67 46.83 0.51
CA VAL A 65 -22.72 46.98 -0.59
C VAL A 65 -23.49 46.82 -1.90
N GLU A 66 -23.32 47.80 -2.78
CA GLU A 66 -23.70 47.70 -4.18
C GLU A 66 -22.46 47.28 -4.97
N ILE A 67 -22.56 46.13 -5.65
CA ILE A 67 -21.56 45.69 -6.63
C ILE A 67 -22.14 46.06 -7.99
N GLU A 68 -21.32 46.67 -8.85
CA GLU A 68 -21.74 47.06 -10.21
C GLU A 68 -22.34 45.86 -10.95
N ASP A 69 -23.51 46.07 -11.55
CA ASP A 69 -24.32 45.06 -12.27
C ASP A 69 -24.85 43.87 -11.44
N VAL A 70 -24.89 43.98 -10.11
CA VAL A 70 -25.45 42.93 -9.22
C VAL A 70 -26.54 43.49 -8.32
N GLU A 71 -27.75 42.94 -8.44
CA GLU A 71 -28.89 43.28 -7.58
C GLU A 71 -28.89 42.42 -6.31
N PHE A 72 -29.03 43.07 -5.15
CA PHE A 72 -29.14 42.39 -3.84
C PHE A 72 -30.52 42.67 -3.23
N GLY A 73 -31.25 41.62 -2.89
CA GLY A 73 -32.53 41.72 -2.21
C GLY A 73 -32.39 41.65 -0.69
N GLU A 74 -33.39 42.18 0.03
CA GLU A 74 -33.52 41.98 1.48
C GLU A 74 -33.49 40.49 1.84
N LEU A 75 -32.67 40.14 2.82
CA LEU A 75 -32.40 38.78 3.27
C LEU A 75 -33.30 38.42 4.46
N THR A 76 -33.80 37.20 4.49
CA THR A 76 -34.44 36.55 5.65
C THR A 76 -33.72 35.25 5.93
N VAL A 77 -33.38 35.01 7.20
CA VAL A 77 -32.64 33.85 7.67
C VAL A 77 -33.37 33.26 8.86
N THR A 78 -33.64 31.95 8.82
CA THR A 78 -34.23 31.22 9.94
C THR A 78 -33.42 29.96 10.18
N GLY A 79 -32.94 29.74 11.41
CA GLY A 79 -32.16 28.55 11.74
C GLY A 79 -32.42 28.04 13.14
N THR A 80 -32.11 26.76 13.35
CA THR A 80 -32.24 26.05 14.62
C THR A 80 -30.88 25.66 15.15
N MET A 81 -30.62 25.96 16.43
CA MET A 81 -29.41 25.56 17.13
C MET A 81 -29.51 24.08 17.57
N ASN A 82 -28.50 23.29 17.23
CA ASN A 82 -28.41 21.90 17.63
C ASN A 82 -27.65 21.72 18.96
N ALA A 83 -27.58 20.49 19.46
CA ALA A 83 -26.89 20.16 20.71
C ALA A 83 -25.37 20.44 20.70
N LYS A 84 -24.77 20.64 19.51
CA LYS A 84 -23.35 21.00 19.34
C LYS A 84 -23.12 22.52 19.34
N GLY A 85 -24.19 23.33 19.46
CA GLY A 85 -24.13 24.79 19.38
C GLY A 85 -24.02 25.34 17.96
N GLU A 86 -24.23 24.51 16.93
CA GLU A 86 -24.26 24.92 15.53
C GLU A 86 -25.67 25.34 15.14
N ILE A 87 -25.80 26.34 14.27
CA ILE A 87 -27.10 26.79 13.75
C ILE A 87 -27.25 26.33 12.30
N HIS A 88 -28.29 25.56 12.04
CA HIS A 88 -28.63 25.06 10.71
C HIS A 88 -29.96 25.65 10.27
N GLY A 89 -30.09 26.07 9.02
CA GLY A 89 -31.31 26.72 8.60
C GLY A 89 -31.39 27.05 7.13
N ASP A 90 -32.39 27.85 6.83
CA ASP A 90 -32.73 28.32 5.50
C ASP A 90 -32.56 29.84 5.41
N TRP A 91 -32.15 30.29 4.24
CA TRP A 91 -32.08 31.70 3.89
C TRP A 91 -32.82 31.96 2.59
N GLN A 92 -33.38 33.15 2.46
CA GLN A 92 -34.07 33.60 1.25
C GLN A 92 -33.98 35.12 1.11
N THR A 93 -34.12 35.61 -0.11
CA THR A 93 -34.15 37.03 -0.43
C THR A 93 -35.43 37.39 -1.17
N ILE A 94 -35.83 38.65 -1.15
CA ILE A 94 -37.02 39.12 -1.87
C ILE A 94 -36.92 38.99 -3.40
N ILE A 95 -35.70 38.89 -3.94
CA ILE A 95 -35.43 38.71 -5.38
C ILE A 95 -35.44 37.23 -5.81
N GLY A 96 -35.78 36.32 -4.91
CA GLY A 96 -35.98 34.90 -5.19
C GLY A 96 -34.75 34.00 -4.98
N SER A 97 -33.60 34.57 -4.60
CA SER A 97 -32.44 33.75 -4.19
C SER A 97 -32.71 33.13 -2.82
N ALA A 98 -32.50 31.83 -2.70
CA ALA A 98 -32.69 31.07 -1.47
C ALA A 98 -31.76 29.85 -1.38
N GLY A 99 -31.72 29.25 -0.18
CA GLY A 99 -31.04 28.00 0.08
C GLY A 99 -30.86 27.70 1.56
N THR A 100 -29.83 26.91 1.89
CA THR A 100 -29.55 26.43 3.25
C THR A 100 -28.22 26.97 3.76
N PHE A 101 -28.04 26.98 5.08
CA PHE A 101 -26.78 27.40 5.70
C PHE A 101 -26.46 26.58 6.96
N VAL A 102 -25.18 26.63 7.33
CA VAL A 102 -24.69 26.21 8.63
C VAL A 102 -23.79 27.30 9.21
N LEU A 103 -23.95 27.63 10.50
CA LEU A 103 -23.11 28.55 11.25
C LEU A 103 -22.51 27.85 12.48
N PHE A 104 -21.23 28.08 12.69
CA PHE A 104 -20.44 27.61 13.82
C PHE A 104 -20.07 28.79 14.72
N PRO A 105 -20.15 28.64 16.05
CA PRO A 105 -19.80 29.71 16.99
C PRO A 105 -18.30 30.00 16.91
N HIS A 106 -17.93 31.27 16.78
CA HIS A 106 -16.55 31.71 16.66
C HIS A 106 -16.20 32.67 17.81
N ALA A 107 -16.19 32.17 19.04
CA ALA A 107 -15.68 32.93 20.18
C ALA A 107 -14.18 33.17 19.97
N GLY A 108 -13.75 34.43 19.87
CA GLY A 108 -12.37 34.80 19.58
C GLY A 108 -11.39 34.21 20.60
N GLY A 109 -10.83 33.07 20.25
CA GLY A 109 -9.52 32.58 20.67
C GLY A 109 -8.72 32.34 19.40
N GLU A 110 -7.40 32.25 19.54
CA GLU A 110 -6.50 31.71 18.53
C GLU A 110 -7.19 30.60 17.76
N GLN A 111 -7.00 30.58 16.45
CA GLN A 111 -7.29 29.44 15.59
C GLN A 111 -6.97 28.21 16.41
N ALA A 112 -8.01 27.51 16.89
CA ALA A 112 -7.77 26.28 17.61
C ALA A 112 -6.99 25.48 16.59
N ASP A 113 -5.73 25.19 16.89
CA ASP A 113 -4.89 24.27 16.15
C ASP A 113 -5.45 22.84 16.34
N ASP A 114 -6.76 22.72 16.58
CA ASP A 114 -7.64 21.57 16.53
C ASP A 114 -8.02 21.29 15.07
N ILE A 115 -7.02 21.41 14.18
CA ILE A 115 -6.71 20.20 13.44
C ILE A 115 -6.52 19.18 14.56
N GLN A 116 -7.48 18.29 14.75
CA GLN A 116 -7.22 17.01 15.39
C GLN A 116 -6.11 16.33 14.58
N ARG A 117 -4.87 16.83 14.69
CA ARG A 117 -3.67 16.13 14.31
C ARG A 117 -3.77 14.93 15.24
N ALA A 118 -3.91 13.74 14.68
CA ALA A 118 -3.42 12.59 15.39
C ALA A 118 -2.03 12.99 15.90
N GLU A 119 -1.87 13.25 17.20
CA GLU A 119 -0.61 13.74 17.77
C GLU A 119 0.54 12.80 17.40
N GLN A 120 0.20 11.55 17.08
CA GLN A 120 1.11 10.53 16.58
C GLN A 120 0.33 9.49 15.76
N PHE A 121 0.85 9.13 14.57
CA PHE A 121 0.43 7.92 13.89
C PHE A 121 1.35 6.78 14.30
N HIS A 122 0.76 5.70 14.78
CA HIS A 122 1.47 4.44 14.99
C HIS A 122 1.49 3.68 13.67
N ILE A 123 2.66 3.16 13.30
CA ILE A 123 2.85 2.35 12.11
C ILE A 123 3.49 1.04 12.54
N ALA A 124 2.85 -0.08 12.20
CA ALA A 124 3.43 -1.39 12.39
C ALA A 124 3.56 -2.08 11.03
N ARG A 125 4.68 -2.79 10.83
CA ARG A 125 4.98 -3.51 9.60
C ARG A 125 5.53 -4.88 9.90
N HIS A 126 5.11 -5.87 9.11
CA HIS A 126 5.70 -7.19 9.11
C HIS A 126 6.11 -7.58 7.69
N ASN A 127 7.34 -8.07 7.56
CA ASN A 127 7.87 -8.61 6.31
C ASN A 127 7.73 -10.13 6.33
N PHE A 128 7.13 -10.68 5.30
CA PHE A 128 6.99 -12.11 5.09
C PHE A 128 8.14 -12.64 4.23
N GLY A 129 8.40 -13.94 4.31
CA GLY A 129 9.27 -14.65 3.38
C GLY A 129 8.66 -14.77 1.98
N ALA A 130 9.03 -15.84 1.27
CA ALA A 130 8.52 -16.03 -0.08
C ALA A 130 7.02 -16.35 -0.06
N ILE A 131 6.21 -15.60 -0.81
CA ILE A 131 4.76 -15.80 -0.88
C ILE A 131 4.37 -16.42 -2.21
N GLU A 132 3.45 -17.38 -2.17
CA GLU A 132 2.73 -17.85 -3.35
C GLU A 132 1.25 -17.61 -3.13
N ILE A 133 0.63 -16.90 -4.08
CA ILE A 133 -0.77 -16.52 -3.98
C ILE A 133 -1.46 -16.55 -5.35
N ASP A 134 -2.71 -16.98 -5.37
CA ASP A 134 -3.59 -16.91 -6.55
C ASP A 134 -4.67 -15.82 -6.40
N ARG A 135 -5.44 -15.63 -7.48
CA ARG A 135 -6.47 -14.60 -7.55
C ARG A 135 -7.55 -14.81 -6.50
N GLU A 136 -7.97 -16.05 -6.29
CA GLU A 136 -9.00 -16.41 -5.31
C GLU A 136 -8.53 -16.02 -3.91
N GLN A 137 -7.28 -16.33 -3.57
CA GLN A 137 -6.67 -15.98 -2.29
C GLN A 137 -6.45 -14.47 -2.12
N ILE A 138 -6.06 -13.74 -3.17
CA ILE A 138 -6.03 -12.26 -3.14
C ILE A 138 -7.42 -11.71 -2.82
N THR A 139 -8.45 -12.28 -3.44
CA THR A 139 -9.84 -11.89 -3.23
C THR A 139 -10.27 -12.20 -1.79
N GLU A 140 -9.91 -13.36 -1.25
CA GLU A 140 -10.19 -13.73 0.16
C GLU A 140 -9.55 -12.77 1.15
N ILE A 141 -8.29 -12.37 0.93
CA ILE A 141 -7.60 -11.39 1.79
C ILE A 141 -8.30 -10.03 1.73
N ALA A 142 -8.58 -9.55 0.52
CA ALA A 142 -9.26 -8.27 0.32
C ALA A 142 -10.67 -8.27 0.92
N GLU A 143 -11.39 -9.40 0.84
CA GLU A 143 -12.68 -9.60 1.50
C GLU A 143 -12.59 -9.60 3.02
N SER A 144 -11.56 -10.25 3.58
CA SER A 144 -11.29 -10.20 5.02
C SER A 144 -11.13 -8.76 5.50
N ILE A 145 -10.36 -7.96 4.76
CA ILE A 145 -10.16 -6.53 5.06
C ILE A 145 -11.47 -5.74 4.88
N ARG A 146 -12.26 -6.02 3.84
CA ARG A 146 -13.53 -5.32 3.57
C ARG A 146 -14.54 -5.44 4.72
N ARG A 147 -14.45 -6.48 5.56
CA ARG A 147 -15.30 -6.60 6.76
C ARG A 147 -15.15 -5.41 7.71
N ASP A 148 -13.94 -4.88 7.81
CA ASP A 148 -13.61 -3.79 8.72
C ASP A 148 -13.47 -2.44 8.01
N PHE A 149 -13.40 -2.41 6.68
CA PHE A 149 -13.14 -1.22 5.87
C PHE A 149 -14.20 -1.02 4.77
N PRO A 150 -14.71 0.22 4.58
CA PRO A 150 -15.79 0.49 3.64
C PRO A 150 -15.38 0.31 2.18
N SER A 151 -14.09 0.47 1.88
CA SER A 151 -13.56 0.28 0.54
C SER A 151 -12.18 -0.36 0.60
N VAL A 152 -11.93 -1.26 -0.36
CA VAL A 152 -10.65 -1.94 -0.55
C VAL A 152 -10.27 -1.79 -2.02
N ILE A 153 -9.04 -1.36 -2.26
CA ILE A 153 -8.46 -1.17 -3.58
C ILE A 153 -7.40 -2.25 -3.78
N VAL A 154 -7.49 -2.96 -4.89
CA VAL A 154 -6.49 -3.93 -5.32
C VAL A 154 -5.76 -3.34 -6.53
N THR A 155 -4.44 -3.24 -6.41
CA THR A 155 -3.56 -2.78 -7.48
C THR A 155 -2.76 -3.96 -8.00
N VAL A 156 -2.79 -4.14 -9.32
CA VAL A 156 -2.07 -5.20 -10.03
C VAL A 156 -1.05 -4.56 -10.97
N VAL A 157 0.21 -4.98 -10.86
CA VAL A 157 1.26 -4.63 -11.82
C VAL A 157 1.56 -5.86 -12.66
N ALA A 158 1.19 -5.82 -13.93
CA ALA A 158 1.47 -6.91 -14.88
C ALA A 158 1.70 -6.31 -16.28
N GLY A 159 2.88 -5.70 -16.46
CA GLY A 159 3.22 -4.84 -17.62
C GLY A 159 2.65 -3.43 -17.51
N THR A 160 1.39 -3.30 -17.10
CA THR A 160 0.76 -2.02 -16.73
C THR A 160 0.24 -2.07 -15.30
N GLU A 161 0.26 -0.94 -14.59
CA GLU A 161 -0.31 -0.81 -13.24
C GLU A 161 -1.81 -0.48 -13.33
N GLN A 162 -2.64 -1.30 -12.68
CA GLN A 162 -4.10 -1.13 -12.63
C GLN A 162 -4.59 -1.18 -11.19
N ALA A 163 -5.12 -0.05 -10.70
CA ALA A 163 -5.78 0.05 -9.41
C ALA A 163 -7.31 0.04 -9.59
N ARG A 164 -8.00 -0.84 -8.85
CA ARG A 164 -9.44 -1.04 -8.93
C ARG A 164 -10.02 -1.32 -7.55
N TYR A 165 -11.29 -0.96 -7.34
CA TYR A 165 -12.01 -1.41 -6.16
C TYR A 165 -12.19 -2.93 -6.21
N LEU A 166 -12.34 -3.56 -5.04
CA LEU A 166 -12.46 -5.02 -4.92
C LEU A 166 -13.57 -5.60 -5.81
N GLU A 167 -14.72 -4.93 -5.92
CA GLU A 167 -15.83 -5.41 -6.76
C GLU A 167 -15.47 -5.43 -8.25
N ASP A 168 -14.76 -4.41 -8.73
CA ASP A 168 -14.29 -4.33 -10.11
C ASP A 168 -13.16 -5.34 -10.37
N PHE A 169 -12.26 -5.51 -9.39
CA PHE A 169 -11.16 -6.48 -9.47
C PHE A 169 -11.68 -7.91 -9.66
N LYS A 170 -12.77 -8.29 -8.97
CA LYS A 170 -13.41 -9.61 -9.13
C LYS A 170 -13.90 -9.87 -10.55
N GLN A 171 -14.30 -8.82 -11.28
CA GLN A 171 -14.82 -8.95 -12.64
C GLN A 171 -13.73 -8.84 -13.70
N LEU A 172 -12.55 -8.35 -13.32
CA LEU A 172 -11.45 -8.09 -14.25
C LEU A 172 -10.92 -9.38 -14.88
N GLN A 173 -10.78 -9.40 -16.20
CA GLN A 173 -10.13 -10.50 -16.91
C GLN A 173 -8.71 -10.09 -17.26
N PHE A 174 -7.73 -10.84 -16.76
CA PHE A 174 -6.33 -10.60 -17.05
C PHE A 174 -5.92 -11.32 -18.33
N SER A 175 -5.20 -10.62 -19.21
CA SER A 175 -4.57 -11.19 -20.41
C SER A 175 -3.32 -12.01 -20.07
N VAL A 176 -2.73 -11.74 -18.90
CA VAL A 176 -1.48 -12.31 -18.38
C VAL A 176 -1.75 -13.29 -17.25
N ASP A 177 -0.92 -14.34 -17.17
CA ASP A 177 -1.09 -15.42 -16.19
C ASP A 177 -0.54 -15.06 -14.80
N LYS A 178 0.43 -14.15 -14.73
CA LYS A 178 1.13 -13.75 -13.49
C LYS A 178 1.22 -12.24 -13.35
N ALA A 179 1.15 -11.76 -12.11
CA ALA A 179 1.48 -10.38 -11.76
C ALA A 179 2.93 -10.30 -11.25
N GLU A 180 3.54 -9.14 -11.45
CA GLU A 180 4.82 -8.79 -10.84
C GLU A 180 4.61 -8.30 -9.40
N ILE A 181 3.59 -7.46 -9.19
CA ILE A 181 3.27 -6.85 -7.89
C ILE A 181 1.76 -6.88 -7.67
N ILE A 182 1.34 -7.17 -6.44
CA ILE A 182 -0.01 -6.92 -5.94
C ILE A 182 0.07 -6.01 -4.73
N LYS A 183 -0.76 -4.98 -4.72
CA LYS A 183 -1.00 -4.15 -3.53
C LYS A 183 -2.47 -4.20 -3.15
N ILE A 184 -2.76 -4.45 -1.89
CA ILE A 184 -4.11 -4.35 -1.32
C ILE A 184 -4.10 -3.20 -0.34
N PHE A 185 -4.93 -2.19 -0.59
CA PHE A 185 -5.00 -0.98 0.21
C PHE A 185 -6.42 -0.75 0.70
N ALA A 186 -6.58 -0.42 1.97
CA ALA A 186 -7.85 -0.04 2.55
C ALA A 186 -7.65 1.09 3.57
N SER A 187 -8.60 2.02 3.63
CA SER A 187 -8.58 3.10 4.61
C SER A 187 -9.98 3.44 5.08
N LYS A 188 -10.08 3.87 6.35
CA LYS A 188 -11.29 4.40 6.95
C LYS A 188 -10.94 5.47 7.99
N PRO A 189 -11.82 6.45 8.23
CA PRO A 189 -11.69 7.32 9.39
C PRO A 189 -11.96 6.52 10.68
N ASP A 190 -11.18 6.80 11.71
CA ASP A 190 -11.40 6.36 13.09
C ASP A 190 -12.51 7.21 13.74
N GLY A 191 -12.99 6.80 14.92
CA GLY A 191 -13.99 7.55 15.71
C GLY A 191 -13.53 8.95 16.11
N THR A 192 -12.23 9.25 15.99
CA THR A 192 -11.59 10.55 16.22
C THR A 192 -11.22 11.28 14.92
N GLY A 193 -11.74 10.84 13.75
CA GLY A 193 -11.49 11.47 12.45
C GLY A 193 -10.12 11.18 11.82
N SER A 194 -9.21 10.51 12.53
CA SER A 194 -7.89 10.11 12.02
C SER A 194 -7.98 8.88 11.10
N ASN A 195 -7.18 8.81 10.03
CA ASN A 195 -7.27 7.66 9.13
C ASN A 195 -6.56 6.41 9.67
N GLN A 196 -7.31 5.31 9.72
CA GLN A 196 -6.80 3.96 9.83
C GLN A 196 -6.50 3.43 8.42
N VAL A 197 -5.36 2.77 8.25
CA VAL A 197 -4.87 2.28 6.96
C VAL A 197 -4.35 0.86 7.11
N VAL A 198 -4.69 0.01 6.14
CA VAL A 198 -4.10 -1.30 5.93
C VAL A 198 -3.52 -1.34 4.53
N SER A 199 -2.26 -1.77 4.41
CA SER A 199 -1.56 -1.95 3.14
C SER A 199 -0.85 -3.29 3.14
N ILE A 200 -1.10 -4.10 2.12
CA ILE A 200 -0.38 -5.35 1.86
C ILE A 200 0.29 -5.21 0.51
N GLU A 201 1.56 -5.58 0.41
CA GLU A 201 2.32 -5.59 -0.82
C GLU A 201 3.01 -6.94 -1.00
N PHE A 202 2.81 -7.55 -2.16
CA PHE A 202 3.54 -8.73 -2.61
C PHE A 202 4.30 -8.39 -3.89
N GLY A 203 5.58 -8.67 -3.92
CA GLY A 203 6.43 -8.30 -5.04
C GLY A 203 7.77 -9.04 -5.09
N PRO A 204 8.63 -8.70 -6.07
CA PRO A 204 9.87 -9.42 -6.33
C PRO A 204 10.95 -9.22 -5.25
N GLN A 205 10.84 -8.17 -4.44
CA GLN A 205 11.84 -7.83 -3.42
C GLN A 205 11.31 -7.91 -2.00
N VAL A 206 10.06 -7.51 -1.78
CA VAL A 206 9.44 -7.43 -0.47
C VAL A 206 8.03 -7.98 -0.53
N ASN A 207 7.70 -8.75 0.50
CA ASN A 207 6.35 -9.15 0.82
C ASN A 207 6.08 -8.56 2.20
N SER A 208 5.12 -7.66 2.33
CA SER A 208 4.88 -6.99 3.62
C SER A 208 3.41 -6.67 3.84
N ALA A 209 3.02 -6.64 5.11
CA ALA A 209 1.78 -6.05 5.56
C ALA A 209 2.12 -4.89 6.50
N MET A 210 1.34 -3.82 6.39
CA MET A 210 1.49 -2.61 7.16
C MET A 210 0.12 -2.15 7.63
N THR A 211 0.07 -1.71 8.89
CA THR A 211 -1.09 -1.08 9.49
C THR A 211 -0.68 0.27 10.05
N GLN A 212 -1.56 1.26 9.94
CA GLN A 212 -1.32 2.60 10.46
C GLN A 212 -2.61 3.16 11.07
N GLY A 213 -2.50 3.87 12.19
CA GLY A 213 -3.64 4.51 12.84
C GLY A 213 -3.22 5.32 14.07
N ALA A 214 -4.17 6.03 14.68
CA ALA A 214 -3.95 6.82 15.88
C ALA A 214 -3.87 5.98 17.17
N ASN A 215 -4.41 4.76 17.17
CA ASN A 215 -4.40 3.85 18.33
C ASN A 215 -3.41 2.69 18.12
N GLU A 216 -2.35 2.64 18.92
CA GLU A 216 -1.32 1.60 18.86
C GLU A 216 -1.89 0.18 19.04
N ALA A 217 -2.81 -0.02 19.99
CA ALA A 217 -3.38 -1.33 20.28
C ALA A 217 -4.16 -1.86 19.07
N TRP A 218 -4.90 -0.98 18.38
CA TRP A 218 -5.57 -1.33 17.13
C TRP A 218 -4.56 -1.66 16.03
N VAL A 219 -3.52 -0.83 15.86
CA VAL A 219 -2.47 -1.02 14.83
C VAL A 219 -1.80 -2.38 15.00
N LEU A 220 -1.39 -2.73 16.22
CA LEU A 220 -0.75 -4.02 16.53
C LEU A 220 -1.71 -5.20 16.39
N GLY A 221 -2.96 -5.07 16.87
CA GLY A 221 -3.98 -6.11 16.77
C GLY A 221 -4.34 -6.44 15.32
N GLN A 222 -4.49 -5.40 14.50
CA GLN A 222 -4.77 -5.57 13.07
C GLN A 222 -3.57 -6.21 12.36
N LEU A 223 -2.34 -5.80 12.68
CA LEU A 223 -1.15 -6.41 12.08
C LEU A 223 -1.01 -7.89 12.46
N GLU A 224 -1.26 -8.28 13.70
CA GLU A 224 -1.17 -9.68 14.13
C GLU A 224 -2.25 -10.54 13.46
N THR A 225 -3.44 -9.98 13.24
CA THR A 225 -4.51 -10.62 12.47
C THR A 225 -4.07 -10.85 11.03
N LEU A 226 -3.55 -9.81 10.36
CA LEU A 226 -2.98 -9.93 9.00
C LEU A 226 -1.83 -10.94 8.96
N LYS A 227 -0.95 -10.93 9.96
CA LYS A 227 0.17 -11.88 10.04
C LYS A 227 -0.32 -13.31 10.12
N ARG A 228 -1.33 -13.60 10.94
CA ARG A 228 -1.91 -14.95 11.04
C ARG A 228 -2.54 -15.38 9.71
N ASP A 229 -3.27 -14.49 9.06
CA ASP A 229 -3.97 -14.76 7.81
C ASP A 229 -2.99 -14.94 6.64
N LEU A 230 -1.95 -14.11 6.56
CA LEU A 230 -0.99 -14.12 5.46
C LEU A 230 0.08 -15.22 5.60
N LYS A 231 0.39 -15.65 6.82
CA LYS A 231 1.40 -16.69 7.09
C LYS A 231 1.08 -18.02 6.40
N ARG A 232 -0.19 -18.31 6.11
CA ARG A 232 -0.60 -19.53 5.38
C ARG A 232 -0.16 -19.54 3.91
N TYR A 233 0.11 -18.36 3.35
CA TYR A 233 0.58 -18.18 1.97
C TYR A 233 2.11 -18.10 1.89
N GLU A 234 2.79 -18.09 3.03
CA GLU A 234 4.24 -18.12 3.09
C GLU A 234 4.75 -19.54 2.80
N ARG A 235 5.66 -19.64 1.82
CA ARG A 235 6.39 -20.86 1.52
C ARG A 235 7.46 -21.10 2.59
N THR A 236 7.07 -21.69 3.71
CA THR A 236 7.93 -22.05 4.85
C THR A 236 9.26 -22.71 4.46
N TYR A 237 9.28 -23.50 3.39
CA TYR A 237 10.48 -24.17 2.88
C TYR A 237 11.54 -23.21 2.32
N ILE A 238 11.13 -22.14 1.63
CA ILE A 238 12.06 -21.14 1.07
C ILE A 238 12.53 -20.18 2.18
N THR A 239 11.65 -19.86 3.14
CA THR A 239 12.00 -18.99 4.28
C THR A 239 12.98 -19.66 5.25
N ASN A 240 12.79 -20.94 5.57
CA ASN A 240 13.67 -21.64 6.54
C ASN A 240 15.10 -21.86 6.00
N PHE A 241 15.27 -22.07 4.70
CA PHE A 241 16.60 -22.15 4.09
C PHE A 241 17.39 -20.84 4.26
N LYS A 242 16.71 -19.70 4.19
CA LYS A 242 17.30 -18.38 4.44
C LYS A 242 17.57 -18.13 5.94
N ARG A 243 16.73 -18.68 6.83
CA ARG A 243 16.83 -18.53 8.29
C ARG A 243 17.99 -19.30 8.93
N TRP A 244 18.41 -20.44 8.36
CA TRP A 244 19.55 -21.22 8.87
C TRP A 244 20.91 -20.59 8.54
N GLY A 245 20.97 -19.50 7.77
CA GLY A 245 22.18 -18.71 7.50
C GLY A 245 23.23 -19.42 6.64
N ILE A 246 23.22 -20.76 6.63
CA ILE A 246 24.10 -21.62 5.87
C ILE A 246 23.44 -21.95 4.54
N GLY A 247 23.64 -21.07 3.57
CA GLY A 247 23.30 -21.37 2.18
C GLY A 247 24.17 -22.49 1.63
N ILE A 248 23.67 -23.21 0.62
CA ILE A 248 24.44 -24.22 -0.14
C ILE A 248 25.79 -23.68 -0.61
N ASN A 249 25.86 -22.39 -0.93
CA ASN A 249 27.10 -21.70 -1.29
C ASN A 249 28.15 -21.72 -0.18
N GLN A 250 27.74 -21.58 1.09
CA GLN A 250 28.64 -21.63 2.23
C GLN A 250 29.12 -23.07 2.52
N LEU A 251 28.25 -24.07 2.35
CA LEU A 251 28.64 -25.48 2.45
C LEU A 251 29.64 -25.87 1.36
N MET A 252 29.43 -25.42 0.12
CA MET A 252 30.36 -25.64 -0.99
C MET A 252 31.72 -25.00 -0.71
N LEU A 253 31.72 -23.76 -0.20
CA LEU A 253 32.96 -23.05 0.14
C LEU A 253 33.69 -23.71 1.31
N LEU A 254 32.98 -24.11 2.37
CA LEU A 254 33.56 -24.86 3.49
C LEU A 254 34.15 -26.20 3.03
N GLY A 255 33.42 -26.94 2.18
CA GLY A 255 33.94 -28.15 1.55
C GLY A 255 35.24 -27.89 0.80
N ALA A 256 35.27 -26.88 -0.07
CA ALA A 256 36.47 -26.51 -0.81
C ALA A 256 37.65 -26.20 0.12
N VAL A 257 37.42 -25.43 1.19
CA VAL A 257 38.44 -25.10 2.20
C VAL A 257 38.98 -26.34 2.92
N VAL A 258 38.11 -27.29 3.26
CA VAL A 258 38.53 -28.57 3.88
C VAL A 258 39.36 -29.42 2.91
N PHE A 259 39.07 -29.37 1.61
CA PHE A 259 39.79 -30.13 0.60
C PHE A 259 41.10 -29.48 0.12
N LEU A 260 41.27 -28.16 0.27
CA LEU A 260 42.46 -27.42 -0.17
C LEU A 260 43.81 -28.03 0.30
N PRO A 261 43.98 -28.46 1.57
CA PRO A 261 45.24 -29.04 2.05
C PRO A 261 45.63 -30.35 1.37
N SER A 262 44.66 -31.09 0.82
CA SER A 262 44.91 -32.38 0.16
C SER A 262 45.55 -32.25 -1.23
N LEU A 263 45.56 -31.06 -1.81
CA LEU A 263 46.15 -30.78 -3.12
C LEU A 263 47.59 -30.31 -2.95
N SER A 264 48.53 -30.96 -3.65
CA SER A 264 49.96 -30.68 -3.56
C SER A 264 50.41 -29.46 -4.37
N GLY A 265 49.71 -29.14 -5.48
CA GLY A 265 50.03 -28.01 -6.36
C GLY A 265 49.25 -26.73 -6.04
N LEU A 266 49.93 -25.57 -6.09
CA LEU A 266 49.27 -24.25 -6.02
C LEU A 266 48.30 -24.03 -7.19
N GLY A 267 48.61 -24.58 -8.38
CA GLY A 267 47.73 -24.54 -9.55
C GLY A 267 46.41 -25.26 -9.32
N ASP A 268 46.45 -26.49 -8.80
CA ASP A 268 45.24 -27.29 -8.54
C ASP A 268 44.34 -26.66 -7.49
N ARG A 269 44.95 -26.06 -6.45
CA ARG A 269 44.23 -25.28 -5.44
C ARG A 269 43.51 -24.07 -6.05
N ALA A 270 44.18 -23.34 -6.93
CA ALA A 270 43.59 -22.19 -7.63
C ALA A 270 42.45 -22.63 -8.56
N ILE A 271 42.61 -23.76 -9.26
CA ILE A 271 41.58 -24.33 -10.14
C ILE A 271 40.34 -24.73 -9.33
N LEU A 272 40.51 -25.45 -8.20
CA LEU A 272 39.42 -25.86 -7.33
C LEU A 272 38.64 -24.64 -6.81
N MET A 273 39.35 -23.66 -6.26
CA MET A 273 38.71 -22.44 -5.73
C MET A 273 38.03 -21.61 -6.82
N GLY A 274 38.68 -21.45 -7.98
CA GLY A 274 38.09 -20.74 -9.12
C GLY A 274 36.81 -21.41 -9.62
N ALA A 275 36.82 -22.75 -9.73
CA ALA A 275 35.64 -23.51 -10.13
C ALA A 275 34.51 -23.41 -9.10
N VAL A 276 34.79 -23.55 -7.81
CA VAL A 276 33.77 -23.43 -6.75
C VAL A 276 33.15 -22.03 -6.72
N LEU A 277 33.96 -20.98 -6.87
CA LEU A 277 33.46 -19.60 -6.97
C LEU A 277 32.60 -19.39 -8.22
N ALA A 278 33.03 -19.88 -9.38
CA ALA A 278 32.24 -19.81 -10.61
C ALA A 278 30.89 -20.54 -10.45
N LEU A 279 30.90 -21.67 -9.74
CA LEU A 279 29.71 -22.46 -9.46
C LEU A 279 28.76 -21.73 -8.50
N ILE A 280 29.27 -21.10 -7.44
CA ILE A 280 28.49 -20.23 -6.55
C ILE A 280 27.84 -19.09 -7.33
N VAL A 281 28.58 -18.42 -8.22
CA VAL A 281 28.05 -17.35 -9.08
C VAL A 281 26.95 -17.87 -10.00
N ALA A 282 27.18 -19.01 -10.66
CA ALA A 282 26.21 -19.63 -11.56
C ALA A 282 24.92 -20.04 -10.84
N VAL A 283 25.04 -20.65 -9.65
CA VAL A 283 23.90 -21.04 -8.81
C VAL A 283 23.13 -19.81 -8.34
N ASN A 284 23.82 -18.75 -7.91
CA ASN A 284 23.16 -17.52 -7.47
C ASN A 284 22.45 -16.81 -8.62
N TRP A 285 23.08 -16.73 -9.79
CA TRP A 285 22.48 -16.20 -11.01
C TRP A 285 21.22 -17.00 -11.39
N LEU A 286 21.30 -18.33 -11.37
CA LEU A 286 20.19 -19.21 -11.71
C LEU A 286 19.05 -19.10 -10.68
N HIS A 287 19.37 -19.05 -9.39
CA HIS A 287 18.38 -18.86 -8.33
C HIS A 287 17.65 -17.52 -8.48
N SER A 288 18.37 -16.44 -8.76
CA SER A 288 17.78 -15.10 -8.98
C SER A 288 16.86 -15.04 -10.20
N ARG A 289 17.13 -15.86 -11.22
CA ARG A 289 16.34 -15.93 -12.47
C ARG A 289 15.05 -16.74 -12.31
N TYR A 290 15.07 -17.81 -11.51
CA TYR A 290 14.01 -18.84 -11.53
C TYR A 290 13.19 -18.97 -10.24
N VAL A 291 13.64 -18.42 -9.10
CA VAL A 291 12.91 -18.51 -7.82
C VAL A 291 12.42 -17.11 -7.41
N PRO A 292 11.23 -16.69 -7.88
CA PRO A 292 10.71 -15.37 -7.53
C PRO A 292 10.32 -15.31 -6.05
N PHE A 293 10.60 -14.17 -5.42
CA PHE A 293 10.26 -13.90 -4.01
C PHE A 293 8.74 -13.82 -3.77
N ALA A 294 7.98 -13.47 -4.81
CA ALA A 294 6.53 -13.59 -4.85
C ALA A 294 6.10 -14.32 -6.13
N ALA A 295 5.27 -15.35 -6.01
CA ALA A 295 4.63 -16.02 -7.13
C ALA A 295 3.14 -15.70 -7.11
N ILE A 296 2.72 -14.74 -7.96
CA ILE A 296 1.37 -14.22 -7.99
C ILE A 296 0.67 -14.69 -9.26
N TYR A 297 -0.39 -15.49 -9.13
CA TYR A 297 -1.15 -16.03 -10.26
C TYR A 297 -2.47 -15.28 -10.42
N LEU A 298 -2.73 -14.75 -11.62
CA LEU A 298 -3.95 -13.99 -11.94
C LEU A 298 -5.02 -14.83 -12.64
N ARG A 299 -4.63 -16.01 -13.15
CA ARG A 299 -5.51 -17.02 -13.75
C ARG A 299 -5.39 -18.34 -13.01
N GLU A 300 -6.41 -19.19 -13.15
CA GLU A 300 -6.44 -20.52 -12.55
C GLU A 300 -5.12 -21.26 -12.77
N LYS A 301 -4.55 -21.74 -11.66
CA LYS A 301 -3.31 -22.52 -11.66
C LYS A 301 -3.53 -23.75 -12.53
N LYS A 302 -2.88 -23.83 -13.70
CA LYS A 302 -2.85 -25.07 -14.50
C LYS A 302 -2.27 -26.17 -13.62
N LYS A 303 -3.14 -27.04 -13.09
CA LYS A 303 -2.78 -28.22 -12.28
C LYS A 303 -2.14 -29.30 -13.17
N GLY A 304 -1.00 -28.98 -13.79
CA GLY A 304 -0.12 -29.99 -14.36
C GLY A 304 0.66 -30.65 -13.23
N LEU A 305 0.76 -31.98 -13.24
CA LEU A 305 1.52 -32.81 -12.29
C LEU A 305 2.99 -32.33 -12.07
N LEU A 306 3.54 -31.52 -12.98
CA LEU A 306 4.89 -30.96 -12.92
C LEU A 306 4.95 -29.45 -12.60
N GLY A 307 3.83 -28.73 -12.66
CA GLY A 307 3.81 -27.26 -12.58
C GLY A 307 3.90 -26.69 -11.16
N GLY A 308 3.43 -27.45 -10.15
CA GLY A 308 3.39 -26.99 -8.76
C GLY A 308 4.70 -27.17 -7.99
N ILE A 309 5.57 -28.08 -8.44
CA ILE A 309 6.73 -28.57 -7.67
C ILE A 309 8.06 -28.05 -8.25
N TRP A 310 8.08 -27.68 -9.53
CA TRP A 310 9.29 -27.28 -10.24
C TRP A 310 10.03 -26.06 -9.63
N PRO A 311 9.36 -24.95 -9.22
CA PRO A 311 10.08 -23.78 -8.71
C PRO A 311 10.71 -24.01 -7.32
N SER A 312 10.13 -24.89 -6.51
CA SER A 312 10.63 -25.21 -5.16
C SER A 312 11.67 -26.32 -5.15
N MET A 313 11.62 -27.27 -6.08
CA MET A 313 12.64 -28.32 -6.23
C MET A 313 13.88 -27.86 -7.02
N ALA A 314 13.76 -26.84 -7.87
CA ALA A 314 14.88 -26.35 -8.67
C ALA A 314 16.11 -25.97 -7.81
N SER A 315 15.92 -25.27 -6.70
CA SER A 315 17.04 -24.84 -5.84
C SER A 315 17.81 -26.02 -5.23
N TRP A 316 17.13 -27.10 -4.85
CA TRP A 316 17.75 -28.30 -4.30
C TRP A 316 18.46 -29.12 -5.37
N VAL A 317 17.83 -29.30 -6.53
CA VAL A 317 18.44 -29.98 -7.69
C VAL A 317 19.69 -29.25 -8.14
N ILE A 318 19.64 -27.93 -8.25
CA ILE A 318 20.79 -27.08 -8.59
C ILE A 318 21.90 -27.25 -7.53
N GLY A 319 21.55 -27.24 -6.24
CA GLY A 319 22.50 -27.43 -5.15
C GLY A 319 23.16 -28.81 -5.12
N ILE A 320 22.41 -29.88 -5.41
CA ILE A 320 22.96 -31.23 -5.49
C ILE A 320 23.88 -31.38 -6.68
N VAL A 321 23.43 -30.94 -7.86
CA VAL A 321 24.23 -31.01 -9.09
C VAL A 321 25.53 -30.23 -8.89
N ALA A 322 25.45 -29.05 -8.27
CA ALA A 322 26.59 -28.25 -7.86
C ALA A 322 27.57 -29.01 -6.94
N ALA A 323 27.07 -29.64 -5.89
CA ALA A 323 27.88 -30.41 -4.94
C ALA A 323 28.52 -31.65 -5.61
N VAL A 324 27.79 -32.35 -6.48
CA VAL A 324 28.30 -33.50 -7.25
C VAL A 324 29.42 -33.04 -8.18
N ILE A 325 29.23 -31.95 -8.93
CA ILE A 325 30.26 -31.40 -9.82
C ILE A 325 31.52 -31.01 -9.04
N ALA A 326 31.36 -30.31 -7.90
CA ALA A 326 32.48 -29.93 -7.06
C ALA A 326 33.24 -31.14 -6.50
N THR A 327 32.51 -32.19 -6.09
CA THR A 327 33.09 -33.43 -5.57
C THR A 327 33.84 -34.21 -6.66
N LEU A 328 33.25 -34.33 -7.86
CA LEU A 328 33.89 -34.98 -9.01
C LEU A 328 35.16 -34.24 -9.45
N LEU A 329 35.14 -32.91 -9.42
CA LEU A 329 36.31 -32.09 -9.73
C LEU A 329 37.42 -32.30 -8.70
N ALA A 330 37.09 -32.32 -7.40
CA ALA A 330 38.05 -32.62 -6.34
C ALA A 330 38.67 -34.01 -6.49
N ALA A 331 37.84 -35.03 -6.78
CA ALA A 331 38.30 -36.40 -7.02
C ALA A 331 39.19 -36.52 -8.27
N TYR A 332 38.88 -35.79 -9.34
CA TYR A 332 39.73 -35.72 -10.53
C TYR A 332 41.09 -35.08 -10.22
N LEU A 333 41.12 -33.94 -9.53
CA LEU A 333 42.36 -33.24 -9.17
C LEU A 333 43.22 -34.02 -8.17
N GLN A 334 42.62 -34.85 -7.32
CA GLN A 334 43.33 -35.80 -6.45
C GLN A 334 43.85 -37.05 -7.18
N GLY A 335 43.51 -37.22 -8.46
CA GLY A 335 43.91 -38.37 -9.27
C GLY A 335 43.11 -39.65 -9.02
N TRP A 336 41.97 -39.57 -8.30
CA TRP A 336 41.08 -40.71 -8.05
C TRP A 336 40.20 -41.05 -9.26
N LEU A 337 40.04 -40.10 -10.19
CA LEU A 337 39.26 -40.24 -11.42
C LEU A 337 40.18 -40.11 -12.64
N GLN A 338 40.50 -41.24 -13.28
CA GLN A 338 41.28 -41.25 -14.53
C GLN A 338 40.31 -41.26 -15.73
N ILE A 339 40.42 -40.25 -16.61
CA ILE A 339 39.69 -40.26 -17.88
C ILE A 339 40.39 -41.28 -18.79
N PRO A 340 39.70 -42.32 -19.31
CA PRO A 340 40.32 -43.30 -20.18
C PRO A 340 40.90 -42.59 -21.41
N ALA A 341 42.18 -42.86 -21.70
CA ALA A 341 42.84 -42.33 -22.88
C ALA A 341 42.05 -42.72 -24.14
N PRO A 342 41.96 -41.83 -25.15
CA PRO A 342 41.34 -42.19 -26.41
C PRO A 342 42.03 -43.44 -27.00
N PRO A 343 41.28 -44.36 -27.62
CA PRO A 343 41.85 -45.61 -28.14
C PRO A 343 43.00 -45.29 -29.09
N SER A 344 44.15 -45.93 -28.85
CA SER A 344 45.34 -45.78 -29.66
C SER A 344 45.01 -46.05 -31.13
N GLN A 345 45.41 -45.13 -32.01
CA GLN A 345 45.28 -45.32 -33.45
C GLN A 345 45.97 -46.64 -33.85
N PRO A 346 45.32 -47.49 -34.66
CA PRO A 346 45.94 -48.73 -35.12
C PRO A 346 47.20 -48.42 -35.94
N PRO A 347 48.23 -49.29 -35.88
CA PRO A 347 49.51 -49.04 -36.52
C PRO A 347 49.32 -48.81 -38.02
N ALA A 348 49.95 -47.73 -38.52
CA ALA A 348 49.97 -47.41 -39.94
C ALA A 348 50.58 -48.58 -40.72
N VAL A 349 49.79 -49.19 -41.59
CA VAL A 349 50.26 -50.21 -42.54
C VAL A 349 51.25 -49.55 -43.48
N SER A 350 52.53 -49.86 -43.33
CA SER A 350 53.56 -49.50 -44.29
C SER A 350 53.38 -50.34 -45.55
N THR A 351 52.79 -49.74 -46.58
CA THR A 351 52.82 -50.29 -47.94
C THR A 351 54.23 -50.14 -48.51
N SER A 352 55.04 -51.18 -48.30
CA SER A 352 56.25 -51.42 -49.08
C SER A 352 55.89 -51.49 -50.56
N THR A 353 56.30 -50.48 -51.32
CA THR A 353 56.30 -50.50 -52.79
C THR A 353 57.71 -50.92 -53.21
N ALA A 354 57.89 -52.18 -53.56
CA ALA A 354 59.08 -52.67 -54.26
C ALA A 354 58.79 -52.73 -55.76
N LYS A 355 59.73 -52.17 -56.54
CA LYS A 355 59.81 -52.20 -58.00
C LYS A 355 60.06 -53.60 -58.53
#